data_AF-A0A7C5ZKN5-F1
#
_entry.id   AF-A0A7C5ZKN5-F1
#
_cell.length_a   1.000
_cell.length_b   1.000
_cell.length_c   1.000
_cell.angle_alpha   90.00
_cell.angle_beta   90.00
_cell.angle_gamma   90.00
#
_symmetry.space_group_name_H-M   'P 1'
#
loop_
_entity.id
_entity.type
_entity.pdbx_description
1 polymer ?
#
loop_
_entity_poly.entity_id
_entity_poly.type
_entity_poly.pdbx_seq_one_letter_code
_entity_poly.pdbx_strand_id
1 'polypeptide(L)'
;MLEHARRVTRVSQVHAFVGGLHLTGGLFERIVPRKVEELAKLAPAFVVPGHCTGWRATHEVARRLPEAFVQPSVGTMLRVR
;
A
#
# COMPACT_ATOMS: atom_id res chain seq x y z
N MET A 1 6.98 3.33 6.81
CA MET A 1 6.80 4.60 6.08
C MET A 1 5.56 5.32 6.58
N LEU A 2 4.37 4.78 6.38
CA LEU A 2 3.11 5.45 6.76
C LEU A 2 2.99 5.71 8.28
N GLU A 3 3.44 4.79 9.13
CA GLU A 3 3.52 5.06 10.58
C GLU A 3 4.44 6.24 10.92
N HIS A 4 5.53 6.43 10.18
CA HIS A 4 6.39 7.60 10.35
C HIS A 4 5.68 8.88 9.90
N ALA A 5 4.96 8.83 8.77
CA ALA A 5 4.16 9.95 8.29
C ALA A 5 3.10 10.37 9.32
N ARG A 6 2.37 9.43 9.94
CA ARG A 6 1.41 9.71 11.03
C ARG A 6 2.08 10.45 12.19
N ARG A 7 3.25 9.96 12.64
CA ARG A 7 3.98 10.59 13.76
C ARG A 7 4.42 12.02 13.45
N VAL A 8 4.98 12.26 12.26
CA VAL A 8 5.52 13.59 11.90
C VAL A 8 4.39 14.59 11.65
N THR A 9 3.30 14.16 11.02
CA THR A 9 2.15 15.03 10.70
C THR A 9 1.18 15.20 11.87
N ARG A 10 1.27 14.35 12.90
CA ARG A 10 0.28 14.19 13.98
C ARG A 10 -1.13 13.82 13.47
N VAL A 11 -1.23 13.34 12.22
CA VAL A 11 -2.48 12.81 11.68
C VAL A 11 -2.65 11.38 12.18
N SER A 12 -3.76 11.11 12.86
CA SER A 12 -4.03 9.82 13.50
C SER A 12 -4.46 8.74 12.50
N GLN A 13 -5.06 9.09 11.36
CA GLN A 13 -5.60 8.16 10.39
C GLN A 13 -5.01 8.37 8.99
N VAL A 14 -4.62 7.27 8.34
CA VAL A 14 -4.26 7.28 6.92
C VAL A 14 -5.50 6.88 6.13
N HIS A 15 -6.05 7.81 5.35
CA HIS A 15 -7.23 7.52 4.54
C HIS A 15 -6.89 6.65 3.32
N ALA A 16 -5.80 6.98 2.62
CA ALA A 16 -5.38 6.27 1.41
C ALA A 16 -3.85 6.20 1.29
N PHE A 17 -3.36 5.12 0.67
CA PHE A 17 -2.00 5.03 0.13
C PHE A 17 -2.05 4.99 -1.39
N VAL A 18 -1.31 5.90 -2.05
CA VAL A 18 -1.16 5.92 -3.51
C VAL A 18 0.31 6.03 -3.84
N GLY A 19 0.88 5.02 -4.51
CA GLY A 19 2.28 5.07 -4.95
C GLY A 19 3.01 3.73 -4.89
N GLY A 20 4.34 3.80 -5.00
CA GLY A 20 5.21 2.61 -4.97
C GLY A 20 5.67 2.24 -3.55
N LEU A 21 5.64 0.94 -3.23
CA LEU A 21 6.16 0.41 -1.96
C LEU A 21 7.63 -0.02 -2.03
N HIS A 22 8.23 -0.03 -3.22
CA HIS A 22 9.59 -0.49 -3.48
C HIS A 22 9.87 -1.90 -2.93
N LEU A 23 8.99 -2.85 -3.29
CA LEU A 23 9.04 -4.25 -2.85
C LEU A 23 9.33 -5.23 -3.99
N THR A 24 9.74 -4.72 -5.15
CA THR A 24 10.12 -5.53 -6.30
C THR A 24 11.55 -6.07 -6.18
N GLY A 25 11.80 -7.26 -6.72
CA GLY A 25 13.12 -7.90 -6.74
C GLY A 25 13.37 -8.87 -5.57
N GLY A 26 14.20 -9.89 -5.83
CA GLY A 26 14.39 -11.05 -4.95
C GLY A 26 14.83 -10.75 -3.51
N LEU A 27 15.57 -9.64 -3.30
CA LEU A 27 15.99 -9.21 -1.96
C LEU A 27 14.80 -8.86 -1.06
N PHE A 28 13.74 -8.29 -1.64
CA PHE A 28 12.60 -7.76 -0.89
C PHE A 28 11.44 -8.76 -0.76
N GLU A 29 11.41 -9.83 -1.54
CA GLU A 29 10.31 -10.80 -1.51
C GLU A 29 10.04 -11.38 -0.12
N ARG A 30 11.10 -11.62 0.66
CA ARG A 30 10.99 -12.17 2.02
C ARG A 30 10.30 -11.21 3.00
N ILE A 31 10.36 -9.92 2.76
CA ILE A 31 9.76 -8.91 3.65
C ILE A 31 8.35 -8.49 3.22
N VAL A 32 7.87 -8.95 2.06
CA VAL A 32 6.55 -8.60 1.53
C VAL A 32 5.42 -8.89 2.53
N PRO A 33 5.28 -10.12 3.10
CA PRO A 33 4.16 -10.40 4.01
C PRO A 33 4.15 -9.48 5.23
N ARG A 34 5.33 -9.24 5.82
CA ARG A 34 5.47 -8.32 6.95
C ARG A 34 5.07 -6.89 6.57
N LYS A 35 5.51 -6.38 5.42
CA LYS A 35 5.20 -5.01 5.01
C LYS A 35 3.72 -4.82 4.69
N VAL A 36 3.08 -5.81 4.09
CA VAL A 36 1.63 -5.79 3.85
C VAL A 36 0.85 -5.86 5.15
N GLU A 37 1.29 -6.65 6.13
CA GLU A 37 0.64 -6.70 7.45
C GLU A 37 0.74 -5.36 8.19
N GLU A 38 1.90 -4.70 8.17
CA GLU A 38 2.06 -3.36 8.74
C GLU A 38 1.18 -2.31 8.02
N LEU A 39 0.99 -2.46 6.71
CA LEU A 39 0.05 -1.63 5.95
C LEU A 39 -1.40 -1.91 6.35
N ALA A 40 -1.76 -3.17 6.57
CA ALA A 40 -3.11 -3.57 6.96
C ALA A 40 -3.50 -3.06 8.35
N LYS A 41 -2.55 -3.01 9.30
CA LYS A 41 -2.76 -2.43 10.64
C LYS A 41 -3.17 -0.96 10.63
N LEU A 42 -2.81 -0.23 9.57
CA LEU A 42 -3.21 1.17 9.40
C LEU A 42 -4.67 1.32 8.96
N ALA A 43 -5.32 0.23 8.52
CA ALA A 43 -6.69 0.18 8.03
C ALA A 43 -7.08 1.33 7.07
N PRO A 44 -6.29 1.60 6.00
CA PRO A 44 -6.67 2.60 5.01
C PRO A 44 -7.91 2.15 4.24
N ALA A 45 -8.75 3.12 3.84
CA ALA A 45 -9.90 2.85 2.98
C ALA A 45 -9.48 2.51 1.54
N PHE A 46 -8.32 3.01 1.09
CA PHE A 46 -7.79 2.75 -0.24
C PHE A 46 -6.29 2.46 -0.22
N VAL A 47 -5.88 1.43 -0.97
CA VAL A 47 -4.48 1.09 -1.22
C VAL A 47 -4.28 0.90 -2.71
N VAL A 48 -3.48 1.79 -3.30
CA VAL A 48 -3.23 1.86 -4.73
C VAL A 48 -1.74 1.59 -5.00
N PRO A 49 -1.31 0.31 -5.00
CA PRO A 49 0.08 -0.07 -5.18
C PRO A 49 0.53 0.13 -6.63
N GLY A 50 1.52 1.00 -6.85
CA GLY A 50 2.00 1.36 -8.18
C GLY A 50 3.47 1.04 -8.43
N HIS A 51 3.88 1.19 -9.69
CA HIS A 51 5.28 1.24 -10.16
C HIS A 51 6.19 0.15 -9.54
N CYS A 52 7.04 0.50 -8.59
CA CYS A 52 8.08 -0.35 -8.01
C CYS A 52 7.57 -1.29 -6.91
N THR A 53 6.25 -1.38 -6.68
CA THR A 53 5.68 -2.33 -5.72
C THR A 53 5.93 -3.77 -6.15
N GLY A 54 5.84 -4.06 -7.45
CA GLY A 54 6.09 -5.39 -8.01
C GLY A 54 4.88 -6.34 -7.90
N TRP A 55 4.88 -7.38 -8.72
CA TRP A 55 3.75 -8.30 -8.91
C TRP A 55 3.36 -9.02 -7.63
N ARG A 56 4.33 -9.64 -6.96
CA ARG A 56 4.12 -10.46 -5.76
C ARG A 56 3.55 -9.63 -4.60
N ALA A 57 4.08 -8.43 -4.37
CA ALA A 57 3.58 -7.54 -3.33
C ALA A 57 2.20 -6.98 -3.67
N THR A 58 1.93 -6.65 -4.93
CA THR A 58 0.61 -6.19 -5.38
C THR A 58 -0.46 -7.25 -5.11
N HIS A 59 -0.18 -8.51 -5.43
CA HIS A 59 -1.09 -9.62 -5.15
C HIS A 59 -1.28 -9.87 -3.66
N GLU A 60 -0.22 -9.75 -2.87
CA GLU A 60 -0.33 -9.91 -1.41
C GLU A 60 -1.18 -8.80 -0.79
N VAL A 61 -1.06 -7.55 -1.26
CA VAL A 61 -1.95 -6.46 -0.86
C VAL A 61 -3.40 -6.78 -1.25
N ALA A 62 -3.66 -7.16 -2.50
CA ALA A 62 -5.01 -7.51 -2.96
C ALA A 62 -5.63 -8.66 -2.16
N ARG A 63 -4.84 -9.66 -1.77
CA ARG A 63 -5.28 -10.79 -0.95
C ARG A 63 -5.58 -10.41 0.50
N ARG A 64 -4.74 -9.54 1.10
CA ARG A 64 -4.81 -9.20 2.52
C ARG A 64 -5.79 -8.06 2.83
N LEU A 65 -6.02 -7.18 1.86
CA LEU A 65 -6.86 -5.99 1.94
C LEU A 65 -7.78 -5.89 0.71
N PRO A 66 -8.65 -6.89 0.45
CA PRO A 66 -9.42 -6.96 -0.79
C PRO A 66 -10.38 -5.78 -0.96
N GLU A 67 -10.96 -5.26 0.12
CA GLU A 67 -11.91 -4.14 0.07
C GLU A 67 -11.23 -2.79 -0.18
N ALA A 68 -9.98 -2.63 0.28
CA ALA A 68 -9.22 -1.39 0.11
C ALA A 68 -8.38 -1.37 -1.17
N PHE A 69 -8.11 -2.53 -1.77
CA PHE A 69 -7.24 -2.63 -2.93
C PHE A 69 -7.87 -1.98 -4.17
N VAL A 70 -7.09 -1.12 -4.83
CA VAL A 70 -7.43 -0.57 -6.14
C VAL A 70 -6.29 -0.87 -7.08
N GLN A 71 -6.58 -1.55 -8.20
CA GLN A 71 -5.62 -1.77 -9.27
C GLN A 71 -5.36 -0.47 -10.04
N PRO A 72 -4.14 0.11 -10.00
CA PRO A 72 -3.84 1.29 -10.80
C PRO A 72 -3.33 0.93 -12.19
N SER A 73 -3.48 1.89 -13.09
CA SER A 73 -2.81 1.99 -14.39
C SER A 73 -2.54 3.46 -14.71
N VAL A 74 -1.82 3.73 -15.80
CA VAL A 74 -1.66 5.11 -16.28
C VAL A 74 -3.04 5.69 -16.60
N GLY A 75 -3.33 6.89 -16.08
CA GLY A 75 -4.61 7.56 -16.29
C GLY A 75 -5.72 7.16 -15.31
N THR A 76 -5.49 6.23 -14.37
CA THR A 76 -6.45 5.91 -13.32
C THR A 76 -6.74 7.14 -12.45
N MET A 77 -8.02 7.48 -12.30
CA MET A 77 -8.49 8.56 -11.44
C MET A 77 -9.16 7.98 -10.19
N LEU A 78 -8.51 8.13 -9.03
CA LEU A 78 -9.12 7.81 -7.75
C LEU A 78 -9.85 9.04 -7.20
N ARG A 79 -11.14 8.91 -6.91
CA ARG A 79 -11.93 9.95 -6.25
C ARG A 79 -12.24 9.49 -4.83
N VAL A 80 -11.66 10.17 -3.86
CA VAL A 80 -11.95 9.99 -2.43
C VAL A 80 -12.97 11.02 -1.98
N ARG A 81 -13.89 10.64 -1.12
CA ARG A 81 -14.91 11.52 -0.53
C ARG A 81 -14.54 11.88 0.89
#